data_AF-A0A8T3NF71-F1
#
_entry.id   AF-A0A8T3NF71-F1
#
_cell.length_a   1.000
_cell.length_b   1.000
_cell.length_c   1.000
_cell.angle_alpha   90.00
_cell.angle_beta   90.00
_cell.angle_gamma   90.00
#
_symmetry.space_group_name_H-M   'P 1'
#
loop_
_entity.id
_entity.type
_entity.pdbx_description
1 polymer ?
#
loop_
_entity_poly.entity_id
_entity_poly.type
_entity_poly.pdbx_seq_one_letter_code
_entity_poly.pdbx_strand_id
1 'polypeptide(L)'
;MADPFRVGLFALSLASVVASSLLLVGPLRLGGVGTVLALWVIGTGQVVLLAEGLSLLRALDWPGFLLGHLLVLGATAVWAWRRPSGERWAAVCEARAGLGRLWSVAWDWQAPVVPIVAGAVLVTGLISLTLALWVPPNISDALSYHLPRVGYYLQFRSLGHYPVDDPRQVAFPVNAELLILWTVAFLRADWLANTVELAAWAVTAVGVYGLGRQVGFCLRAALFGAGVFALLPQPVLQSTSTWNDLVAVSFVVASLYFLLEAAVGARFIAPSGEGA
;
A
#
# COMPACT_ATOMS: atom_id res chain seq x y z
N MET A 1 -21.43 -6.00 15.79
CA MET A 1 -20.38 -6.97 15.41
C MET A 1 -20.45 -7.16 13.91
N ALA A 2 -19.31 -7.14 13.22
CA ALA A 2 -19.28 -7.47 11.80
C ALA A 2 -19.72 -8.93 11.63
N ASP A 3 -20.54 -9.16 10.63
CA ASP A 3 -20.98 -10.50 10.24
C ASP A 3 -19.73 -11.34 9.89
N PRO A 4 -19.45 -12.44 10.62
CA PRO A 4 -18.29 -13.28 10.38
C PRO A 4 -18.20 -13.79 8.95
N PHE A 5 -19.35 -14.00 8.30
CA PHE A 5 -19.40 -14.39 6.90
C PHE A 5 -18.82 -13.29 6.00
N ARG A 6 -19.25 -12.03 6.18
CA ARG A 6 -18.71 -10.88 5.43
C ARG A 6 -17.24 -10.62 5.71
N VAL A 7 -16.78 -10.85 6.93
CA VAL A 7 -15.35 -10.81 7.27
C VAL A 7 -14.57 -11.86 6.48
N GLY A 8 -15.10 -13.09 6.40
CA GLY A 8 -14.49 -14.16 5.59
C GLY A 8 -14.45 -13.83 4.09
N LEU A 9 -15.52 -13.23 3.55
CA LEU A 9 -15.55 -12.78 2.16
C LEU A 9 -14.56 -11.64 1.88
N PHE A 10 -14.41 -10.69 2.81
CA PHE A 10 -13.40 -9.66 2.70
C PHE A 10 -11.99 -10.26 2.73
N ALA A 11 -11.73 -11.19 3.65
CA ALA A 11 -10.45 -11.88 3.73
C ALA A 11 -10.12 -12.63 2.43
N LEU A 12 -11.11 -13.28 1.80
CA LEU A 12 -10.94 -13.92 0.49
C LEU A 12 -10.64 -12.89 -0.62
N SER A 13 -11.34 -11.75 -0.62
CA SER A 13 -11.09 -10.66 -1.57
C SER A 13 -9.67 -10.09 -1.39
N LEU A 14 -9.24 -9.84 -0.15
CA LEU A 14 -7.91 -9.35 0.19
C LEU A 14 -6.83 -10.35 -0.20
N ALA A 15 -7.02 -11.63 0.12
CA ALA A 15 -6.10 -12.70 -0.28
C ALA A 15 -5.98 -12.79 -1.80
N SER A 16 -7.08 -12.56 -2.54
CA SER A 16 -7.07 -12.55 -4.00
C SER A 16 -6.21 -11.42 -4.55
N VAL A 17 -6.35 -10.20 -4.03
CA VAL A 17 -5.52 -9.04 -4.41
C VAL A 17 -4.04 -9.27 -4.07
N VAL A 18 -3.75 -9.81 -2.89
CA VAL A 18 -2.37 -10.09 -2.48
C VAL A 18 -1.75 -11.15 -3.38
N ALA A 19 -2.45 -12.26 -3.63
CA ALA A 19 -1.96 -13.35 -4.47
C ALA A 19 -1.74 -12.92 -5.92
N SER A 20 -2.70 -12.22 -6.54
CA SER A 20 -2.53 -11.68 -7.90
C SER A 20 -1.38 -10.66 -7.98
N SER A 21 -1.22 -9.80 -6.97
CA SER A 21 -0.09 -8.86 -6.89
C SER A 21 1.24 -9.59 -6.83
N LEU A 22 1.37 -10.62 -5.99
CA LEU A 22 2.59 -11.43 -5.88
C LEU A 22 2.94 -12.10 -7.21
N LEU A 23 1.95 -12.65 -7.92
CA LEU A 23 2.15 -13.27 -9.22
C LEU A 23 2.60 -12.25 -10.29
N LEU A 24 2.05 -11.04 -10.26
CA LEU A 24 2.42 -9.96 -11.19
C LEU A 24 3.80 -9.37 -10.91
N VAL A 25 4.17 -9.20 -9.63
CA VAL A 25 5.46 -8.61 -9.23
C VAL A 25 6.62 -9.59 -9.35
N GLY A 26 6.40 -10.88 -9.07
CA GLY A 26 7.48 -11.89 -9.04
C GLY A 26 8.40 -11.88 -10.27
N PRO A 27 7.87 -11.89 -11.50
CA PRO A 27 8.69 -11.85 -12.71
C PRO A 27 9.53 -10.58 -12.90
N LEU A 28 9.24 -9.48 -12.18
CA LEU A 28 9.94 -8.19 -12.33
C LEU A 28 11.29 -8.16 -11.62
N ARG A 29 11.51 -9.01 -10.60
CA ARG A 29 12.77 -9.14 -9.84
C ARG A 29 13.34 -7.81 -9.36
N LEU A 30 12.56 -7.07 -8.57
CA LEU A 30 12.84 -5.68 -8.17
C LEU A 30 13.65 -5.57 -6.86
N GLY A 31 14.12 -6.70 -6.33
CA GLY A 31 14.75 -6.77 -5.02
C GLY A 31 13.76 -6.52 -3.89
N GLY A 32 14.26 -6.50 -2.64
CA GLY A 32 13.38 -6.46 -1.46
C GLY A 32 12.53 -5.20 -1.34
N VAL A 33 13.13 -4.02 -1.53
CA VAL A 33 12.42 -2.74 -1.42
C VAL A 33 11.51 -2.50 -2.63
N GLY A 34 12.05 -2.67 -3.84
CA GLY A 34 11.26 -2.53 -5.07
C GLY A 34 10.07 -3.48 -5.11
N THR A 35 10.22 -4.72 -4.61
CA THR A 35 9.09 -5.65 -4.47
C THR A 35 8.00 -5.12 -3.55
N VAL A 36 8.33 -4.60 -2.37
CA VAL A 36 7.30 -4.06 -1.43
C VAL A 36 6.57 -2.87 -2.05
N LEU A 37 7.30 -1.95 -2.68
CA LEU A 37 6.72 -0.79 -3.35
C LEU A 37 5.84 -1.21 -4.55
N ALA A 38 6.28 -2.17 -5.34
CA ALA A 38 5.51 -2.69 -6.48
C ALA A 38 4.24 -3.42 -6.03
N LEU A 39 4.31 -4.19 -4.93
CA LEU A 39 3.13 -4.83 -4.35
C LEU A 39 2.09 -3.82 -3.87
N TRP A 40 2.54 -2.71 -3.27
CA TRP A 40 1.65 -1.61 -2.89
C TRP A 40 1.00 -0.97 -4.14
N VAL A 41 1.80 -0.58 -5.13
CA VAL A 41 1.30 0.07 -6.35
C VAL A 41 0.34 -0.84 -7.13
N ILE A 42 0.70 -2.10 -7.35
CA ILE A 42 -0.14 -3.06 -8.09
C ILE A 42 -1.37 -3.47 -7.26
N GLY A 43 -1.22 -3.62 -5.94
CA GLY A 43 -2.35 -3.95 -5.06
C GLY A 43 -3.39 -2.84 -5.02
N THR A 44 -2.98 -1.60 -4.79
CA THR A 44 -3.89 -0.44 -4.83
C THR A 44 -4.47 -0.24 -6.23
N GLY A 45 -3.64 -0.37 -7.27
CA GLY A 45 -4.09 -0.24 -8.66
C GLY A 45 -5.20 -1.22 -9.01
N GLN A 46 -5.12 -2.47 -8.55
CA GLN A 46 -6.19 -3.45 -8.75
C GLN A 46 -7.52 -3.02 -8.12
N VAL A 47 -7.49 -2.54 -6.87
CA VAL A 47 -8.70 -2.12 -6.16
C VAL A 47 -9.32 -0.88 -6.82
N VAL A 48 -8.51 0.11 -7.16
CA VAL A 48 -8.95 1.36 -7.81
C VAL A 48 -9.52 1.09 -9.20
N LEU A 49 -8.79 0.38 -10.06
CA LEU A 49 -9.26 0.06 -11.42
C LEU A 49 -10.52 -0.79 -11.40
N LEU A 50 -10.62 -1.73 -10.46
CA LEU A 50 -11.83 -2.53 -10.31
C LEU A 50 -13.01 -1.67 -9.82
N ALA A 51 -12.82 -0.78 -8.85
CA ALA A 51 -13.87 0.13 -8.39
C ALA A 51 -14.40 1.02 -9.53
N GLU A 52 -13.51 1.57 -10.36
CA GLU A 52 -13.89 2.34 -11.55
C GLU A 52 -14.69 1.48 -12.55
N GLY A 53 -14.22 0.26 -12.86
CA GLY A 53 -14.94 -0.66 -13.74
C GLY A 53 -16.31 -1.06 -13.20
N LEU A 54 -16.41 -1.39 -11.91
CA LEU A 54 -17.67 -1.74 -11.25
C LEU A 54 -18.65 -0.56 -11.21
N SER A 55 -18.15 0.65 -11.05
CA SER A 55 -18.94 1.89 -11.10
C SER A 55 -19.66 2.05 -12.44
N LEU A 56 -18.98 1.79 -13.57
CA LEU A 56 -19.58 1.85 -14.91
C LEU A 56 -20.72 0.82 -15.07
N LEU A 57 -20.61 -0.31 -14.39
CA LEU A 57 -21.60 -1.40 -14.42
C LEU A 57 -22.67 -1.29 -13.34
N ARG A 58 -22.64 -0.25 -12.50
CA ARG A 58 -23.49 -0.11 -11.30
C ARG A 58 -23.41 -1.31 -10.34
N ALA A 59 -22.27 -1.99 -10.35
CA ALA A 59 -21.97 -3.18 -9.55
C ALA A 59 -20.96 -2.86 -8.42
N LEU A 60 -20.96 -1.62 -7.93
CA LEU A 60 -20.08 -1.15 -6.87
C LEU A 60 -20.60 -1.60 -5.50
N ASP A 61 -20.45 -2.90 -5.23
CA ASP A 61 -20.86 -3.59 -4.00
C ASP A 61 -19.91 -4.76 -3.68
N TRP A 62 -20.13 -5.44 -2.53
CA TRP A 62 -19.23 -6.54 -2.12
C TRP A 62 -19.20 -7.72 -3.11
N PRO A 63 -20.31 -8.16 -3.75
CA PRO A 63 -20.24 -9.21 -4.76
C PRO A 63 -19.43 -8.78 -5.97
N GLY A 64 -19.62 -7.53 -6.44
CA GLY A 64 -18.84 -6.98 -7.55
C GLY A 64 -17.33 -7.00 -7.26
N PHE A 65 -16.93 -6.51 -6.09
CA PHE A 65 -15.53 -6.55 -5.67
C PHE A 65 -14.99 -7.99 -5.56
N LEU A 66 -15.75 -8.90 -4.95
CA LEU A 66 -15.31 -10.28 -4.77
C LEU A 66 -15.12 -11.00 -6.11
N LEU A 67 -16.13 -10.94 -6.99
CA LEU A 67 -16.07 -11.57 -8.31
C LEU A 67 -14.96 -10.96 -9.16
N GLY A 68 -14.83 -9.63 -9.14
CA GLY A 68 -13.77 -8.92 -9.87
C GLY A 68 -12.37 -9.35 -9.43
N HIS A 69 -12.10 -9.38 -8.11
CA HIS A 69 -10.80 -9.82 -7.61
C HIS A 69 -10.52 -11.31 -7.87
N LEU A 70 -11.54 -12.18 -7.79
CA LEU A 70 -11.39 -13.59 -8.17
C LEU A 70 -11.10 -13.77 -9.67
N LEU A 71 -11.70 -12.95 -10.54
CA LEU A 71 -11.42 -12.95 -11.97
C LEU A 71 -9.98 -12.48 -12.26
N VAL A 72 -9.52 -11.42 -11.59
CA VAL A 72 -8.13 -10.95 -11.70
C VAL A 72 -7.15 -12.02 -11.20
N LEU A 73 -7.45 -12.68 -10.07
CA LEU A 73 -6.65 -13.80 -9.58
C LEU A 73 -6.62 -14.96 -10.59
N GLY A 74 -7.77 -15.35 -11.14
CA GLY A 74 -7.85 -16.41 -12.15
C GLY A 74 -7.03 -16.08 -13.40
N ALA A 75 -7.17 -14.87 -13.94
CA ALA A 75 -6.43 -14.41 -15.11
C ALA A 75 -4.92 -14.36 -14.85
N THR A 76 -4.49 -13.81 -13.71
CA THR A 76 -3.08 -13.75 -13.32
C THR A 76 -2.50 -15.12 -13.03
N ALA A 77 -3.27 -16.05 -12.43
CA ALA A 77 -2.86 -17.43 -12.23
C ALA A 77 -2.67 -18.19 -13.55
N VAL A 78 -3.58 -18.02 -14.53
CA VAL A 78 -3.44 -18.61 -15.87
C VAL A 78 -2.21 -18.05 -16.59
N TRP A 79 -1.99 -16.74 -16.52
CA TRP A 79 -0.80 -16.10 -17.07
C TRP A 79 0.49 -16.62 -16.41
N ALA A 80 0.51 -16.68 -15.07
CA ALA A 80 1.66 -17.14 -14.29
C ALA A 80 1.92 -18.64 -14.45
N TRP A 81 0.90 -19.45 -14.77
CA TRP A 81 1.05 -20.89 -15.03
C TRP A 81 1.99 -21.16 -16.23
N ARG A 82 2.09 -20.22 -17.16
CA ARG A 82 3.02 -20.30 -18.30
C ARG A 82 4.46 -19.90 -17.94
N ARG A 83 4.69 -19.38 -16.74
CA ARG A 83 6.01 -18.94 -16.26
C ARG A 83 6.71 -20.03 -15.44
N PRO A 84 8.05 -20.05 -15.43
CA PRO A 84 8.83 -20.91 -14.53
C PRO A 84 8.42 -20.73 -13.07
N SER A 85 8.43 -21.81 -12.28
CA SER A 85 8.05 -21.78 -10.86
C SER A 85 8.87 -20.79 -10.03
N GLY A 86 10.14 -20.59 -10.39
CA GLY A 86 11.03 -19.62 -9.73
C GLY A 86 10.58 -18.17 -9.88
N GLU A 87 9.91 -17.81 -10.97
CA GLU A 87 9.39 -16.44 -11.17
C GLU A 87 8.13 -16.18 -10.35
N ARG A 88 7.30 -17.21 -10.12
CA ARG A 88 6.00 -17.09 -9.42
C ARG A 88 6.16 -16.68 -7.95
N TRP A 89 7.24 -17.15 -7.32
CA TRP A 89 7.51 -16.94 -5.89
C TRP A 89 8.65 -15.95 -5.63
N ALA A 90 9.24 -15.38 -6.67
CA ALA A 90 10.38 -14.47 -6.56
C ALA A 90 10.07 -13.26 -5.66
N ALA A 91 8.89 -12.65 -5.79
CA ALA A 91 8.48 -11.52 -4.94
C ALA A 91 8.49 -11.90 -3.44
N VAL A 92 7.96 -13.07 -3.08
CA VAL A 92 7.96 -13.55 -1.70
C VAL A 92 9.40 -13.76 -1.20
N CYS A 93 10.23 -14.40 -2.03
CA CYS A 93 11.64 -14.64 -1.71
C CYS A 93 12.43 -13.33 -1.52
N GLU A 94 12.22 -12.34 -2.38
CA GLU A 94 12.90 -11.04 -2.34
C GLU A 94 12.48 -10.21 -1.12
N ALA A 95 11.17 -10.15 -0.84
CA ALA A 95 10.65 -9.49 0.35
C ALA A 95 11.18 -10.15 1.63
N ARG A 96 11.17 -11.49 1.70
CA ARG A 96 11.70 -12.25 2.84
C ARG A 96 13.21 -12.06 3.03
N ALA A 97 13.97 -12.06 1.94
CA ALA A 97 15.41 -11.80 1.98
C ALA A 97 15.71 -10.36 2.43
N GLY A 98 14.90 -9.39 2.00
CA GLY A 98 14.92 -8.02 2.49
C GLY A 98 14.73 -7.96 4.01
N LEU A 99 13.66 -8.58 4.52
CA LEU A 99 13.34 -8.62 5.94
C LEU A 99 14.45 -9.29 6.77
N GLY A 100 15.03 -10.39 6.28
CA GLY A 100 16.14 -11.07 6.97
C GLY A 100 17.37 -10.17 7.15
N ARG A 101 17.71 -9.35 6.15
CA ARG A 101 18.80 -8.36 6.26
C ARG A 101 18.49 -7.24 7.25
N LEU A 102 17.23 -6.80 7.30
CA LEU A 102 16.79 -5.79 8.26
C LEU A 102 16.86 -6.33 9.69
N TRP A 103 16.40 -7.55 9.90
CA TRP A 103 16.42 -8.24 11.18
C TRP A 103 17.84 -8.39 11.74
N SER A 104 18.80 -8.79 10.89
CA SER A 104 20.20 -8.94 11.33
C SER A 104 20.83 -7.63 11.80
N VAL A 105 20.44 -6.49 11.19
CA VAL A 105 20.96 -5.17 11.59
C VAL A 105 20.21 -4.61 12.78
N ALA A 106 18.90 -4.86 12.87
CA ALA A 106 18.12 -4.47 14.02
C ALA A 106 18.65 -5.10 15.31
N TRP A 107 19.19 -6.33 15.26
CA TRP A 107 19.73 -7.06 16.42
C TRP A 107 21.18 -6.77 16.75
N ASP A 108 21.83 -5.92 15.97
CA ASP A 108 23.22 -5.56 16.22
C ASP A 108 23.35 -4.48 17.30
N TRP A 109 23.37 -4.93 18.55
CA TRP A 109 23.54 -4.10 19.74
C TRP A 109 24.94 -3.48 19.90
N GLN A 110 25.92 -3.85 19.05
CA GLN A 110 27.22 -3.17 19.05
C GLN A 110 27.13 -1.72 18.54
N ALA A 111 26.09 -1.40 17.78
CA ALA A 111 25.76 -0.04 17.34
C ALA A 111 24.26 0.23 17.61
N PRO A 112 23.92 0.64 18.86
CA PRO A 112 22.57 0.54 19.40
C PRO A 112 21.55 1.51 18.80
N VAL A 113 22.00 2.54 18.06
CA VAL A 113 21.11 3.54 17.45
C VAL A 113 20.05 2.90 16.56
N VAL A 114 20.42 1.94 15.71
CA VAL A 114 19.47 1.29 14.80
C VAL A 114 18.48 0.39 15.56
N PRO A 115 18.91 -0.51 16.47
CA PRO A 115 18.00 -1.25 17.35
C PRO A 115 17.02 -0.37 18.13
N ILE A 116 17.49 0.75 18.70
CA ILE A 116 16.65 1.67 19.48
C ILE A 116 15.59 2.32 18.60
N VAL A 117 15.99 2.86 17.44
CA VAL A 117 15.06 3.47 16.49
C VAL A 117 14.06 2.44 15.96
N ALA A 118 14.51 1.23 15.62
CA ALA A 118 13.63 0.15 15.18
C ALA A 118 12.63 -0.25 16.27
N GLY A 119 13.06 -0.32 17.52
CA GLY A 119 12.18 -0.57 18.67
C GLY A 119 11.14 0.54 18.86
N ALA A 120 11.54 1.80 18.76
CA ALA A 120 10.63 2.94 18.85
C ALA A 120 9.61 2.94 17.70
N VAL A 121 10.03 2.64 16.46
CA VAL A 121 9.13 2.49 15.30
C VAL A 121 8.15 1.34 15.51
N LEU A 122 8.61 0.20 16.03
CA LEU A 122 7.75 -0.94 16.31
C LEU A 122 6.68 -0.60 17.37
N VAL A 123 7.08 0.01 18.48
CA VAL A 123 6.15 0.45 19.54
C VAL A 123 5.15 1.46 18.99
N THR A 124 5.62 2.46 18.25
CA THR A 124 4.76 3.49 17.62
C THR A 124 3.78 2.86 16.62
N GLY A 125 4.26 1.93 15.80
CA GLY A 125 3.44 1.20 14.83
C GLY A 125 2.37 0.32 15.49
N LEU A 126 2.70 -0.34 16.61
CA LEU A 126 1.73 -1.15 17.38
C LEU A 126 0.66 -0.27 18.04
N ILE A 127 1.05 0.87 18.61
CA ILE A 127 0.10 1.86 19.14
C ILE A 127 -0.79 2.37 18.01
N SER A 128 -0.22 2.77 16.88
CA SER A 128 -0.96 3.28 15.72
C SER A 128 -1.90 2.25 15.13
N LEU A 129 -1.49 0.97 15.06
CA LEU A 129 -2.36 -0.13 14.65
C LEU A 129 -3.54 -0.33 15.62
N THR A 130 -3.29 -0.24 16.93
CA THR A 130 -4.34 -0.32 17.94
C THR A 130 -5.31 0.84 17.80
N LEU A 131 -4.82 2.05 17.57
CA LEU A 131 -5.69 3.21 17.33
C LEU A 131 -6.48 3.05 16.03
N ALA A 132 -5.83 2.65 14.93
CA ALA A 132 -6.46 2.50 13.63
C ALA A 132 -7.60 1.45 13.62
N LEU A 133 -7.48 0.40 14.44
CA LEU A 133 -8.47 -0.70 14.50
C LEU A 133 -9.58 -0.48 15.54
N TRP A 134 -9.33 0.27 16.61
CA TRP A 134 -10.30 0.45 17.72
C TRP A 134 -10.88 1.86 17.83
N VAL A 135 -10.21 2.88 17.29
CA VAL A 135 -10.70 4.26 17.30
C VAL A 135 -11.35 4.56 15.95
N PRO A 136 -12.67 4.80 15.91
CA PRO A 136 -13.34 5.16 14.67
C PRO A 136 -12.85 6.52 14.18
N PRO A 137 -12.90 6.79 12.86
CA PRO A 137 -12.50 8.08 12.30
C PRO A 137 -13.27 9.23 12.97
N ASN A 138 -12.54 10.21 13.51
CA ASN A 138 -13.11 11.23 14.41
C ASN A 138 -12.64 12.66 14.06
N ILE A 139 -12.03 12.85 12.91
CA ILE A 139 -11.54 14.15 12.44
C ILE A 139 -12.59 14.82 11.55
N SER A 140 -12.69 16.15 11.59
CA SER A 140 -13.68 16.94 10.84
C SER A 140 -13.71 16.59 9.35
N ASP A 141 -12.56 16.57 8.67
CA ASP A 141 -12.49 16.28 7.23
C ASP A 141 -12.91 14.84 6.89
N ALA A 142 -12.53 13.89 7.75
CA ALA A 142 -12.97 12.49 7.64
C ALA A 142 -14.50 12.38 7.61
N LEU A 143 -15.15 13.09 8.53
CA LEU A 143 -16.60 13.09 8.71
C LEU A 143 -17.33 14.01 7.72
N SER A 144 -16.64 15.01 7.16
CA SER A 144 -17.24 15.97 6.23
C SER A 144 -17.24 15.48 4.78
N TYR A 145 -16.16 14.83 4.32
CA TYR A 145 -16.08 14.41 2.92
C TYR A 145 -15.43 13.06 2.62
N HIS A 146 -14.49 12.54 3.41
CA HIS A 146 -13.87 11.24 3.09
C HIS A 146 -14.86 10.07 3.28
N LEU A 147 -15.46 9.93 4.46
CA LEU A 147 -16.41 8.83 4.76
C LEU A 147 -17.80 9.02 4.14
N PRO A 148 -18.41 10.23 4.14
CA PRO A 148 -19.71 10.41 3.49
C PRO A 148 -19.70 10.00 2.02
N ARG A 149 -18.61 10.33 1.31
CA ARG A 149 -18.38 9.94 -0.08
C ARG A 149 -18.42 8.42 -0.26
N VAL A 150 -17.75 7.66 0.61
CA VAL A 150 -17.79 6.18 0.59
C VAL A 150 -19.22 5.66 0.74
N GLY A 151 -20.00 6.26 1.64
CA GLY A 151 -21.41 5.93 1.83
C GLY A 151 -22.24 6.17 0.56
N TYR A 152 -22.11 7.35 -0.05
CA TYR A 152 -22.81 7.69 -1.29
C TYR A 152 -22.42 6.79 -2.46
N TYR A 153 -21.14 6.44 -2.60
CA TYR A 153 -20.69 5.50 -3.64
C TYR A 153 -21.36 4.13 -3.52
N LEU A 154 -21.48 3.59 -2.30
CA LEU A 154 -22.20 2.33 -2.07
C LEU A 154 -23.70 2.47 -2.30
N GLN A 155 -24.29 3.60 -1.91
CA GLN A 155 -25.73 3.84 -2.08
C GLN A 155 -26.12 3.96 -3.55
N PHE A 156 -25.40 4.75 -4.33
CA PHE A 156 -25.66 4.97 -5.76
C PHE A 156 -25.03 3.90 -6.67
N ARG A 157 -24.22 3.02 -6.08
CA ARG A 157 -23.38 2.04 -6.77
C ARG A 157 -22.57 2.65 -7.91
N SER A 158 -22.05 3.86 -7.71
CA SER A 158 -21.33 4.60 -8.72
C SER A 158 -20.42 5.64 -8.08
N LEU A 159 -19.27 5.88 -8.72
CA LEU A 159 -18.33 6.96 -8.42
C LEU A 159 -18.73 8.29 -9.08
N GLY A 160 -19.86 8.33 -9.79
CA GLY A 160 -20.39 9.54 -10.40
C GLY A 160 -20.74 10.63 -9.39
N HIS A 161 -20.89 11.85 -9.89
CA HIS A 161 -21.30 12.99 -9.07
C HIS A 161 -22.72 12.78 -8.52
N TYR A 162 -22.95 13.26 -7.31
CA TYR A 162 -24.24 13.28 -6.62
C TYR A 162 -24.50 14.67 -6.04
N PRO A 163 -25.75 15.02 -5.71
CA PRO A 163 -26.06 16.28 -5.03
C PRO A 163 -25.40 16.30 -3.64
N VAL A 164 -24.65 17.36 -3.34
CA VAL A 164 -23.90 17.48 -2.08
C VAL A 164 -23.73 18.94 -1.67
N ASP A 165 -23.81 19.20 -0.36
CA ASP A 165 -23.58 20.51 0.24
C ASP A 165 -22.08 20.85 0.38
N ASP A 166 -21.23 19.85 0.60
CA ASP A 166 -19.78 19.98 0.63
C ASP A 166 -19.13 19.59 -0.73
N PRO A 167 -18.75 20.55 -1.58
CA PRO A 167 -18.24 20.28 -2.93
C PRO A 167 -16.95 19.44 -2.93
N ARG A 168 -16.21 19.38 -1.81
CA ARG A 168 -15.01 18.55 -1.69
C ARG A 168 -15.31 17.07 -1.92
N GLN A 169 -16.53 16.62 -1.59
CA GLN A 169 -16.97 15.24 -1.80
C GLN A 169 -16.99 14.81 -3.27
N VAL A 170 -17.12 15.74 -4.22
CA VAL A 170 -17.14 15.42 -5.66
C VAL A 170 -15.96 16.00 -6.43
N ALA A 171 -15.33 17.06 -5.92
CA ALA A 171 -14.23 17.73 -6.61
C ALA A 171 -12.84 17.11 -6.35
N PHE A 172 -12.60 16.57 -5.15
CA PHE A 172 -11.27 16.08 -4.79
C PHE A 172 -10.99 14.67 -5.33
N PRO A 173 -9.71 14.32 -5.63
CA PRO A 173 -9.31 12.94 -5.97
C PRO A 173 -9.78 11.92 -4.92
N VAL A 174 -9.99 10.67 -5.34
CA VAL A 174 -10.75 9.67 -4.56
C VAL A 174 -9.98 8.39 -4.24
N ASN A 175 -8.73 8.24 -4.70
CA ASN A 175 -8.05 6.94 -4.70
C ASN A 175 -7.91 6.31 -3.31
N ALA A 176 -7.66 7.11 -2.27
CA ALA A 176 -7.59 6.61 -0.89
C ALA A 176 -8.96 6.14 -0.40
N GLU A 177 -10.01 6.89 -0.72
CA GLU A 177 -11.39 6.56 -0.39
C GLU A 177 -11.89 5.31 -1.13
N LEU A 178 -11.35 4.99 -2.31
CA LEU A 178 -11.65 3.72 -2.99
C LEU A 178 -11.09 2.51 -2.23
N LEU A 179 -9.95 2.65 -1.55
CA LEU A 179 -9.43 1.60 -0.66
C LEU A 179 -10.32 1.43 0.56
N ILE A 180 -10.80 2.54 1.15
CA ILE A 180 -11.76 2.50 2.27
C ILE A 180 -13.08 1.89 1.80
N LEU A 181 -13.61 2.32 0.66
CA LEU A 181 -14.83 1.81 0.03
C LEU A 181 -14.80 0.29 -0.13
N TRP A 182 -13.68 -0.24 -0.61
CA TRP A 182 -13.50 -1.68 -0.75
C TRP A 182 -13.69 -2.40 0.59
N THR A 183 -13.10 -1.90 1.69
CA THR A 183 -13.31 -2.50 3.02
C THR A 183 -14.76 -2.35 3.50
N VAL A 184 -15.36 -1.17 3.34
CA VAL A 184 -16.72 -0.86 3.84
C VAL A 184 -17.78 -1.64 3.06
N ALA A 185 -17.57 -1.91 1.78
CA ALA A 185 -18.49 -2.69 0.95
C ALA A 185 -18.81 -4.06 1.57
N PHE A 186 -17.79 -4.75 2.09
CA PHE A 186 -17.92 -6.03 2.80
C PHE A 186 -18.33 -5.78 4.26
N LEU A 187 -17.55 -4.93 4.92
CA LEU A 187 -17.62 -4.45 6.31
C LEU A 187 -19.03 -4.13 6.80
N ARG A 188 -19.68 -3.28 6.03
CA ARG A 188 -20.76 -2.38 6.50
C ARG A 188 -20.38 -1.60 7.76
N ALA A 189 -19.09 -1.37 7.93
CA ALA A 189 -18.46 -0.66 9.03
C ALA A 189 -17.14 -0.07 8.55
N ASP A 190 -16.68 0.98 9.23
CA ASP A 190 -15.48 1.77 8.96
C ASP A 190 -14.25 1.31 9.77
N TRP A 191 -14.31 0.12 10.39
CA TRP A 191 -13.27 -0.40 11.29
C TRP A 191 -11.88 -0.51 10.66
N LEU A 192 -11.81 -0.70 9.34
CA LEU A 192 -10.56 -0.79 8.60
C LEU A 192 -10.21 0.52 7.87
N ALA A 193 -11.01 1.58 8.00
CA ALA A 193 -10.80 2.80 7.23
C ALA A 193 -9.43 3.43 7.51
N ASN A 194 -9.05 3.55 8.79
CA ASN A 194 -7.75 4.10 9.19
C ASN A 194 -6.56 3.20 8.78
N THR A 195 -6.79 1.90 8.55
CA THR A 195 -5.70 0.97 8.21
C THR A 195 -5.11 1.22 6.83
N VAL A 196 -5.85 1.92 5.95
CA VAL A 196 -5.36 2.37 4.64
C VAL A 196 -4.18 3.32 4.80
N GLU A 197 -4.33 4.32 5.67
CA GLU A 197 -3.30 5.35 5.88
C GLU A 197 -2.12 4.78 6.69
N LEU A 198 -2.39 3.86 7.64
CA LEU A 198 -1.36 3.10 8.35
C LEU A 198 -0.50 2.24 7.42
N ALA A 199 -1.12 1.56 6.45
CA ALA A 199 -0.38 0.78 5.45
C ALA A 199 0.52 1.69 4.60
N ALA A 200 0.00 2.86 4.20
CA ALA A 200 0.77 3.85 3.45
C ALA A 200 1.95 4.43 4.26
N TRP A 201 1.79 4.65 5.58
CA TRP A 201 2.90 5.03 6.47
C TRP A 201 4.03 4.00 6.45
N ALA A 202 3.69 2.71 6.62
CA ALA A 202 4.68 1.63 6.64
C ALA A 202 5.40 1.48 5.28
N VAL A 203 4.65 1.52 4.18
CA VAL A 203 5.22 1.44 2.82
C VAL A 203 6.11 2.65 2.53
N THR A 204 5.71 3.84 2.96
CA THR A 204 6.50 5.06 2.79
C THR A 204 7.83 4.97 3.53
N ALA A 205 7.85 4.44 4.77
CA ALA A 205 9.09 4.22 5.51
C ALA A 205 10.04 3.24 4.78
N VAL A 206 9.51 2.17 4.18
CA VAL A 206 10.29 1.25 3.33
C VAL A 206 10.85 1.96 2.10
N GLY A 207 10.07 2.84 1.48
CA GLY A 207 10.51 3.64 0.34
C GLY A 207 11.58 4.67 0.70
N VAL A 208 11.47 5.36 1.84
CA VAL A 208 12.51 6.28 2.36
C VAL A 208 13.82 5.52 2.58
N TYR A 209 13.75 4.32 3.16
CA TYR A 209 14.92 3.43 3.28
C TYR A 209 15.52 3.10 1.90
N GLY A 210 14.69 2.71 0.93
CA GLY A 210 15.11 2.41 -0.44
C GLY A 210 15.82 3.58 -1.13
N LEU A 211 15.21 4.76 -1.08
CA LEU A 211 15.77 6.00 -1.63
C LEU A 211 17.12 6.33 -0.99
N GLY A 212 17.24 6.23 0.34
CA GLY A 212 18.51 6.43 1.03
C GLY A 212 19.61 5.47 0.53
N ARG A 213 19.26 4.21 0.26
CA ARG A 213 20.18 3.22 -0.31
C ARG A 213 20.59 3.56 -1.75
N GLN A 214 19.67 4.05 -2.58
CA GLN A 214 19.95 4.46 -3.96
C GLN A 214 20.85 5.70 -4.05
N VAL A 215 20.72 6.64 -3.11
CA VAL A 215 21.56 7.86 -3.03
C VAL A 215 22.95 7.56 -2.44
N GLY A 216 23.20 6.35 -1.96
CA GLY A 216 24.52 5.88 -1.52
C GLY A 216 24.74 5.87 0.00
N PHE A 217 23.71 6.16 0.81
CA PHE A 217 23.83 6.02 2.26
C PHE A 217 24.04 4.57 2.65
N CYS A 218 24.92 4.32 3.63
CA CYS A 218 25.12 2.99 4.19
C CYS A 218 23.83 2.45 4.83
N LEU A 219 23.76 1.13 5.03
CA LEU A 219 22.57 0.45 5.54
C LEU A 219 22.02 1.07 6.83
N ARG A 220 22.89 1.36 7.81
CA ARG A 220 22.49 1.96 9.08
C ARG A 220 21.94 3.38 8.93
N ALA A 221 22.57 4.21 8.09
CA ALA A 221 22.13 5.58 7.85
C ALA A 221 20.78 5.63 7.13
N ALA A 222 20.57 4.76 6.14
CA ALA A 222 19.28 4.64 5.46
C ALA A 222 18.17 4.17 6.42
N LEU A 223 18.48 3.20 7.31
CA LEU A 223 17.53 2.74 8.32
C LEU A 223 17.21 3.81 9.36
N PHE A 224 18.22 4.56 9.79
CA PHE A 224 18.02 5.70 10.67
C PHE A 224 17.11 6.74 10.01
N GLY A 225 17.35 7.13 8.76
CA GLY A 225 16.50 8.08 8.03
C GLY A 225 15.05 7.61 7.88
N ALA A 226 14.84 6.34 7.54
CA ALA A 226 13.50 5.75 7.49
C ALA A 226 12.80 5.73 8.86
N GLY A 227 13.54 5.43 9.92
CA GLY A 227 13.03 5.47 11.29
C GLY A 227 12.71 6.88 11.76
N VAL A 228 13.52 7.87 11.40
CA VAL A 228 13.22 9.29 11.66
C VAL A 228 11.90 9.67 10.99
N PHE A 229 11.73 9.38 9.70
CA PHE A 229 10.45 9.61 9.01
C PHE A 229 9.27 8.95 9.74
N ALA A 230 9.42 7.66 10.07
CA ALA A 230 8.37 6.89 10.73
C ALA A 230 8.00 7.43 12.11
N LEU A 231 8.92 8.11 12.79
CA LEU A 231 8.72 8.70 14.13
C LEU A 231 8.40 10.20 14.10
N LEU A 232 8.35 10.84 12.92
CA LEU A 232 7.94 12.23 12.82
C LEU A 232 6.50 12.37 13.34
N PRO A 233 6.18 13.41 14.14
CA PRO A 233 4.84 13.57 14.72
C PRO A 233 3.73 13.55 13.68
N GLN A 234 3.96 14.20 12.53
CA GLN A 234 2.93 14.33 11.51
C GLN A 234 2.60 12.99 10.82
N PRO A 235 3.54 12.22 10.26
CA PRO A 235 3.25 10.86 9.78
C PRO A 235 2.60 9.95 10.83
N VAL A 236 3.01 10.02 12.09
CA VAL A 236 2.41 9.20 13.16
C VAL A 236 0.94 9.56 13.38
N LEU A 237 0.62 10.85 13.53
CA LEU A 237 -0.76 11.30 13.73
C LEU A 237 -1.67 10.95 12.54
N GLN A 238 -1.15 11.12 11.32
CA GLN A 238 -1.88 10.81 10.09
C GLN A 238 -2.08 9.30 9.90
N SER A 239 -1.14 8.46 10.37
CA SER A 239 -1.26 6.99 10.20
C SER A 239 -2.50 6.38 10.87
N THR A 240 -3.15 7.13 11.76
CA THR A 240 -4.36 6.72 12.49
C THR A 240 -5.63 7.45 12.03
N SER A 241 -5.59 8.12 10.86
CA SER A 241 -6.73 8.84 10.28
C SER A 241 -7.21 8.24 8.95
N THR A 242 -8.22 8.88 8.36
CA THR A 242 -8.73 8.60 7.01
C THR A 242 -8.41 9.73 6.03
N TRP A 243 -7.34 10.48 6.30
CA TRP A 243 -6.77 11.40 5.33
C TRP A 243 -6.11 10.60 4.20
N ASN A 244 -5.58 11.32 3.22
CA ASN A 244 -5.00 10.73 2.02
C ASN A 244 -3.56 11.18 1.76
N ASP A 245 -2.95 11.94 2.68
CA ASP A 245 -1.61 12.49 2.52
C ASP A 245 -0.55 11.39 2.44
N LEU A 246 -0.56 10.44 3.39
CA LEU A 246 0.41 9.35 3.38
C LEU A 246 0.20 8.42 2.19
N VAL A 247 -1.04 8.22 1.76
CA VAL A 247 -1.35 7.47 0.53
C VAL A 247 -0.71 8.17 -0.68
N ALA A 248 -0.90 9.48 -0.83
CA ALA A 248 -0.29 10.25 -1.90
C ALA A 248 1.25 10.21 -1.84
N VAL A 249 1.84 10.44 -0.67
CA VAL A 249 3.29 10.40 -0.47
C VAL A 249 3.87 9.01 -0.79
N SER A 250 3.16 7.93 -0.44
CA SER A 250 3.61 6.57 -0.75
C SER A 250 3.78 6.34 -2.26
N PHE A 251 2.87 6.89 -3.08
CA PHE A 251 2.97 6.81 -4.54
C PHE A 251 4.07 7.70 -5.10
N VAL A 252 4.25 8.90 -4.54
CA VAL A 252 5.37 9.78 -4.93
C VAL A 252 6.72 9.11 -4.63
N VAL A 253 6.87 8.53 -3.43
CA VAL A 253 8.10 7.82 -3.03
C VAL A 253 8.35 6.59 -3.90
N ALA A 254 7.31 5.79 -4.18
CA ALA A 254 7.43 4.65 -5.08
C ALA A 254 7.85 5.09 -6.50
N SER A 255 7.26 6.17 -7.02
CA SER A 255 7.59 6.72 -8.34
C SER A 255 9.04 7.19 -8.39
N LEU A 256 9.51 7.92 -7.37
CA LEU A 256 10.90 8.36 -7.28
C LEU A 256 11.88 7.19 -7.19
N TYR A 257 11.55 6.17 -6.39
CA TYR A 257 12.39 4.98 -6.23
C TYR A 257 12.57 4.25 -7.56
N PHE A 258 11.50 4.00 -8.31
CA PHE A 258 11.59 3.31 -9.59
C PHE A 258 12.22 4.19 -10.68
N LEU A 259 12.02 5.50 -10.64
CA LEU A 259 12.68 6.43 -11.55
C LEU A 259 14.20 6.41 -11.36
N LEU A 260 14.67 6.48 -10.12
CA LEU A 260 16.11 6.40 -9.81
C LEU A 260 16.69 5.03 -10.14
N GLU A 261 15.96 3.94 -9.86
CA GLU A 261 16.38 2.58 -10.21
C GLU A 261 16.57 2.44 -11.72
N ALA A 262 15.60 2.91 -12.51
CA ALA A 262 15.68 2.90 -13.97
C ALA A 262 16.83 3.78 -14.49
N ALA A 263 17.03 4.96 -13.92
CA ALA A 263 18.11 5.88 -14.32
C ALA A 263 19.51 5.32 -14.02
N VAL A 264 19.68 4.63 -12.89
CA VAL A 264 20.95 3.96 -12.53
C VAL A 264 21.17 2.74 -13.42
N GLY A 265 20.13 1.94 -13.69
CA GLY A 265 20.20 0.81 -14.62
C GLY A 265 20.62 1.24 -16.04
N ALA A 266 20.10 2.37 -16.53
CA ALA A 266 20.46 2.92 -17.84
C ALA A 266 21.93 3.35 -17.95
N ARG A 267 22.56 3.82 -16.86
CA ARG A 267 23.98 4.20 -16.84
C ARG A 267 24.95 3.02 -17.03
N PHE A 268 24.50 1.79 -16.81
CA PHE A 268 25.30 0.58 -17.08
C PHE A 268 25.07 -0.02 -18.48
N ILE A 269 24.04 0.44 -19.21
CA ILE A 269 23.69 -0.06 -20.56
C ILE A 269 24.25 0.85 -21.66
N ALA A 270 24.71 2.07 -21.33
CA ALA A 270 25.49 2.88 -22.27
C ALA A 270 26.80 2.12 -22.59
N PRO A 271 27.05 1.73 -23.85
CA PRO A 271 28.30 1.07 -24.19
C PRO A 271 29.44 2.02 -23.86
N SER A 272 30.41 1.54 -23.09
CA SER A 272 31.75 2.11 -23.05
C SER A 272 32.38 1.94 -24.45
N GLY A 273 32.00 2.82 -25.37
CA GLY A 273 32.64 3.08 -26.64
C GLY A 273 32.77 4.60 -26.77
N GLU A 274 33.91 5.19 -27.06
CA GLU A 274 35.17 4.66 -27.56
C GLU A 274 36.30 5.48 -26.92
N GLY A 275 37.37 4.78 -26.56
CA GLY A 275 38.67 5.43 -26.49
C GLY A 275 39.13 5.73 -27.91
N ALA A 276 39.45 6.99 -28.16
CA ALA A 276 40.46 7.44 -29.11
C ALA A 276 41.19 8.63 -28.46
#